data_AF-A0A963WQT9-F1
#
_entry.id   AF-A0A963WQT9-F1
#
_cell.length_a   1.000
_cell.length_b   1.000
_cell.length_c   1.000
_cell.angle_alpha   90.00
_cell.angle_beta   90.00
_cell.angle_gamma   90.00
#
_symmetry.space_group_name_H-M   'P 1'
#
loop_
_entity.id
_entity.type
_entity.pdbx_description
1 polymer ?
#
loop_
_entity_poly.entity_id
_entity_poly.type
_entity_poly.pdbx_seq_one_letter_code
_entity_poly.pdbx_strand_id
1 'polypeptide(L)'
;MADEFEPGDIVYAGYPTAHVHTIGRNSRTKKLTLTRAKHLLWGDWVSVTEYDFVAEGDGAHLKPPLDPAEHGEVGALVAGMVPVRVRGVSGYMYPEDLQPERLLEVVFVDVGQGDGALLVTPDDKKYVIDAGEGENMYRYLRWRFRNFEHAHTDFDGLIITHPDMDHYEGFRRLFEDGAVQASHIWHNGLVEQFGVSSDGDQLTSKDLLLGKRKTSAGQSYVVDLVTDDAKLGALLADRNRWIKKSTGNAKKYPGLLDTARASVDENGNRRFPDIAMLSTAHGEISGGRSYLPGFAPGNATECVIEVVGPVVEPAADGTPRLRTFAGEPAARTDKMDSGKTKNGHSVLLRLVYRDVSLLFGGDLNSPAECFLMTLAAGGGFVEPATADDATRAAVRQAVGDRFGADVVKACHHGSADFTDLFLSGISPAATVISSGDEETHAHPRCDTLGAIGLHGRGERPLIFSTELSRSTLEFTRREDTPWYQAAKLRGKLSGVTAPAERTALETEIARLEEDEKKTNVTVYGSINLRSDGRKIVLAYMLEKPSNSRRWDVYPLEKDMVSGRLTYLEKSLAEKAEAKRRKAAADNGG
;
A
#
# COMPACT_ATOMS: atom_id res chain seq x y z
N MET A 1 33.13 7.64 9.28
CA MET A 1 31.78 7.06 9.13
C MET A 1 30.99 7.12 10.43
N ALA A 2 31.56 6.85 11.61
CA ALA A 2 30.85 7.10 12.88
C ALA A 2 30.58 8.61 13.11
N ASP A 3 31.53 9.48 12.75
CA ASP A 3 31.39 10.94 12.84
C ASP A 3 30.42 11.56 11.80
N GLU A 4 29.68 10.72 11.05
CA GLU A 4 28.70 11.18 10.04
C GLU A 4 27.29 11.34 10.61
N PHE A 5 27.01 10.72 11.77
CA PHE A 5 25.70 10.69 12.38
C PHE A 5 25.73 11.32 13.76
N GLU A 6 25.01 12.42 13.91
CA GLU A 6 24.97 13.20 15.14
C GLU A 6 23.75 12.81 15.99
N PRO A 7 23.85 12.93 17.31
CA PRO A 7 22.72 12.70 18.19
C PRO A 7 21.51 13.60 17.87
N GLY A 8 20.33 12.97 17.84
CA GLY A 8 19.09 13.63 17.39
C GLY A 8 18.77 13.40 15.92
N ASP A 9 19.73 12.91 15.13
CA ASP A 9 19.48 12.55 13.73
C ASP A 9 18.43 11.43 13.62
N ILE A 10 17.59 11.55 12.59
CA ILE A 10 16.70 10.49 12.13
C ILE A 10 17.31 9.91 10.87
N VAL A 11 17.76 8.67 10.97
CA VAL A 11 18.39 7.90 9.90
C VAL A 11 17.60 6.63 9.63
N TYR A 12 18.05 5.82 8.68
CA TYR A 12 17.34 4.62 8.26
C TYR A 12 18.26 3.41 8.24
N ALA A 13 17.70 2.23 8.52
CA ALA A 13 18.43 0.96 8.42
C ALA A 13 18.92 0.73 6.98
N GLY A 14 20.17 0.28 6.85
CA GLY A 14 20.86 0.01 5.59
C GLY A 14 20.41 -1.27 4.88
N TYR A 15 20.90 -1.44 3.65
CA TYR A 15 20.51 -2.52 2.74
C TYR A 15 21.22 -3.86 3.04
N PRO A 16 20.55 -5.02 2.88
CA PRO A 16 19.10 -5.20 2.64
C PRO A 16 18.31 -5.36 3.96
N THR A 17 19.02 -5.61 5.06
CA THR A 17 18.55 -5.61 6.44
C THR A 17 19.68 -5.14 7.35
N ALA A 18 19.30 -4.66 8.53
CA ALA A 18 20.25 -4.21 9.54
C ALA A 18 19.91 -4.80 10.92
N HIS A 19 20.84 -4.69 11.86
CA HIS A 19 20.66 -5.21 13.21
C HIS A 19 20.99 -4.17 14.27
N VAL A 20 20.10 -4.05 15.26
CA VAL A 20 20.44 -3.37 16.52
C VAL A 20 21.12 -4.38 17.42
N HIS A 21 22.29 -4.03 17.92
CA HIS A 21 23.09 -4.82 18.83
C HIS A 21 22.96 -4.29 20.26
N THR A 22 22.77 -5.19 21.22
CA THR A 22 22.85 -4.87 22.65
C THR A 22 23.95 -5.69 23.30
N ILE A 23 24.37 -5.24 24.48
CA ILE A 23 25.35 -5.94 25.29
C ILE A 23 24.65 -7.12 25.97
N GLY A 24 25.23 -8.31 25.82
CA GLY A 24 24.79 -9.53 26.48
C GLY A 24 25.94 -10.18 27.25
N ARG A 25 25.61 -10.92 28.30
CA ARG A 25 26.58 -11.71 29.08
C ARG A 25 26.42 -13.19 28.78
N ASN A 26 27.49 -13.84 28.32
CA ASN A 26 27.45 -15.28 28.05
C ASN A 26 27.19 -16.05 29.34
N SER A 27 26.17 -16.92 29.34
CA SER A 27 25.75 -17.62 30.55
C SER A 27 26.81 -18.57 31.12
N ARG A 28 27.68 -19.14 30.26
CA ARG A 28 28.74 -20.09 30.61
C ARG A 28 30.07 -19.42 30.91
N THR A 29 30.56 -18.58 30.01
CA THR A 29 31.90 -17.98 30.12
C THR A 29 31.90 -16.67 30.91
N LYS A 30 30.72 -16.10 31.17
CA LYS A 30 30.52 -14.77 31.79
C LYS A 30 31.11 -13.59 31.01
N LYS A 31 31.73 -13.85 29.85
CA LYS A 31 32.28 -12.83 28.95
C LYS A 31 31.18 -11.95 28.37
N LEU A 32 31.45 -10.66 28.26
CA LEU A 32 30.59 -9.70 27.57
C LEU A 32 30.66 -9.90 26.05
N THR A 33 29.52 -9.76 25.39
CA THR A 33 29.36 -10.02 23.96
C THR A 33 28.33 -9.08 23.37
N LEU A 34 28.44 -8.77 22.07
CA LEU A 34 27.36 -8.15 21.32
C LEU A 34 26.35 -9.20 20.91
N THR A 35 25.08 -8.94 21.20
CA THR A 35 23.95 -9.79 20.83
C THR A 35 23.00 -9.02 19.93
N ARG A 36 22.40 -9.70 18.95
CA ARG A 36 21.40 -9.07 18.06
C ARG A 36 20.08 -8.95 18.84
N ALA A 37 19.70 -7.73 19.15
CA ALA A 37 18.47 -7.42 19.87
C ALA A 37 17.28 -7.20 18.93
N LYS A 38 17.54 -6.59 17.77
CA LYS A 38 16.51 -6.31 16.77
C LYS A 38 17.03 -6.58 15.36
N HIS A 39 16.14 -7.05 14.50
CA HIS A 39 16.36 -7.16 13.07
C HIS A 39 15.44 -6.17 12.36
N LEU A 40 16.02 -5.35 11.49
CA LEU A 40 15.37 -4.25 10.80
C LEU A 40 15.36 -4.52 9.29
N LEU A 41 14.27 -4.14 8.64
CA LEU A 41 14.22 -4.12 7.18
C LEU A 41 14.92 -2.85 6.67
N TRP A 42 15.48 -2.89 5.46
CA TRP A 42 16.00 -1.70 4.78
C TRP A 42 14.97 -0.55 4.81
N GLY A 43 15.41 0.63 5.26
CA GLY A 43 14.54 1.81 5.40
C GLY A 43 13.74 1.90 6.70
N ASP A 44 13.85 0.94 7.62
CA ASP A 44 13.27 1.09 8.97
C ASP A 44 13.89 2.30 9.67
N TRP A 45 13.05 3.10 10.33
CA TRP A 45 13.47 4.34 11.00
C TRP A 45 14.35 4.05 12.21
N VAL A 46 15.42 4.83 12.35
CA VAL A 46 16.40 4.73 13.43
C VAL A 46 16.69 6.12 13.96
N SER A 47 16.58 6.32 15.28
CA SER A 47 16.97 7.57 15.94
C SER A 47 18.37 7.41 16.53
N VAL A 48 19.28 8.33 16.20
CA VAL A 48 20.62 8.41 16.79
C VAL A 48 20.53 9.13 18.13
N THR A 49 21.21 8.63 19.16
CA THR A 49 21.04 9.16 20.53
C THR A 49 22.38 9.44 21.21
N GLU A 50 22.47 10.45 22.06
CA GLU A 50 23.66 10.70 22.93
C GLU A 50 23.84 9.64 24.01
N TYR A 51 22.95 8.65 24.03
CA TYR A 51 22.70 7.82 25.18
C TYR A 51 23.89 6.89 25.47
N ASP A 52 24.55 7.14 26.59
CA ASP A 52 25.58 6.28 27.14
C ASP A 52 24.93 5.06 27.81
N PHE A 53 24.77 3.98 27.03
CA PHE A 53 24.19 2.71 27.51
C PHE A 53 25.03 2.03 28.60
N VAL A 54 26.27 2.49 28.82
CA VAL A 54 27.17 2.00 29.86
C VAL A 54 26.82 2.64 31.21
N ALA A 55 26.33 3.89 31.23
CA ALA A 55 26.05 4.64 32.45
C ALA A 55 24.57 4.67 32.88
N GLU A 56 23.58 4.67 31.95
CA GLU A 56 22.20 5.06 32.31
C GLU A 56 21.04 4.08 31.96
N GLY A 57 21.26 2.91 31.33
CA GLY A 57 20.12 2.13 30.79
C GLY A 57 20.22 0.61 30.74
N ASP A 58 20.98 0.05 29.80
CA ASP A 58 20.90 -1.39 29.48
C ASP A 58 21.81 -2.27 30.36
N GLY A 59 22.88 -1.69 30.91
CA GLY A 59 23.71 -2.35 31.92
C GLY A 59 22.90 -2.78 33.16
N ALA A 60 21.81 -2.09 33.48
CA ALA A 60 20.91 -2.43 34.59
C ALA A 60 20.03 -3.67 34.32
N HIS A 61 19.82 -4.02 33.04
CA HIS A 61 19.02 -5.19 32.63
C HIS A 61 19.83 -6.48 32.50
N LEU A 62 21.16 -6.39 32.45
CA LEU A 62 22.05 -7.54 32.54
C LEU A 62 21.91 -8.23 33.90
N LYS A 63 22.10 -9.55 33.93
CA LYS A 63 22.08 -10.34 35.18
C LYS A 63 23.42 -11.05 35.39
N PRO A 64 24.28 -10.59 36.34
CA PRO A 64 24.14 -9.35 37.12
C PRO A 64 24.29 -8.08 36.25
N PRO A 65 23.96 -6.89 36.77
CA PRO A 65 24.21 -5.63 36.08
C PRO A 65 25.68 -5.43 35.70
N LEU A 66 25.94 -4.46 34.82
CA LEU A 66 27.29 -4.06 34.43
C LEU A 66 28.01 -3.37 35.60
N ASP A 67 29.25 -3.77 35.88
CA ASP A 67 30.14 -3.13 36.87
C ASP A 67 30.95 -2.00 36.20
N PRO A 68 31.20 -0.84 36.86
CA PRO A 68 32.14 0.17 36.40
C PRO A 68 33.48 -0.36 35.86
N ALA A 69 34.02 -1.44 36.43
CA ALA A 69 35.25 -2.07 35.94
C ALA A 69 35.13 -2.69 34.54
N GLU A 70 33.91 -3.05 34.12
CA GLU A 70 33.59 -3.64 32.82
C GLU A 70 33.30 -2.58 31.75
N HIS A 71 33.18 -1.30 32.12
CA HIS A 71 32.88 -0.21 31.19
C HIS A 71 33.93 -0.09 30.07
N GLY A 72 35.21 -0.34 30.39
CA GLY A 72 36.28 -0.36 29.39
C GLY A 72 36.15 -1.51 28.38
N GLU A 73 35.71 -2.70 28.81
CA GLU A 73 35.45 -3.84 27.91
C GLU A 73 34.25 -3.54 27.00
N VAL A 74 33.19 -2.95 27.55
CA VAL A 74 32.03 -2.51 26.77
C VAL A 74 32.40 -1.44 25.75
N GLY A 75 33.11 -0.39 26.17
CA GLY A 75 33.56 0.67 25.28
C GLY A 75 34.40 0.13 24.12
N ALA A 76 35.24 -0.88 24.36
CA ALA A 76 35.97 -1.57 23.31
C ALA A 76 35.08 -2.41 22.38
N LEU A 77 34.02 -3.03 22.89
CA LEU A 77 33.08 -3.83 22.09
C LEU A 77 32.24 -2.97 21.14
N VAL A 78 31.85 -1.77 21.56
CA VAL A 78 30.99 -0.86 20.77
C VAL A 78 31.78 0.25 20.07
N ALA A 79 33.11 0.19 20.13
CA ALA A 79 33.98 1.18 19.50
C ALA A 79 33.66 1.31 17.99
N GLY A 80 33.39 2.54 17.54
CA GLY A 80 33.03 2.85 16.15
C GLY A 80 31.58 2.54 15.76
N MET A 81 30.74 2.08 16.70
CA MET A 81 29.31 1.90 16.49
C MET A 81 28.52 3.16 16.88
N VAL A 82 27.35 3.33 16.27
CA VAL A 82 26.44 4.44 16.52
C VAL A 82 25.39 4.02 17.57
N PRO A 83 25.24 4.75 18.69
CA PRO A 83 24.15 4.56 19.63
C PRO A 83 22.80 4.94 19.02
N VAL A 84 21.82 4.05 19.11
CA VAL A 84 20.52 4.20 18.45
C VAL A 84 19.35 3.74 19.31
N ARG A 85 18.16 4.25 18.96
CA ARG A 85 16.87 3.79 19.47
C ARG A 85 15.90 3.50 18.34
N VAL A 86 15.31 2.30 18.36
CA VAL A 86 14.41 1.79 17.32
C VAL A 86 13.25 1.02 17.94
N ARG A 87 12.01 1.50 17.71
CA ARG A 87 10.76 0.83 18.14
C ARG A 87 10.81 0.30 19.59
N GLY A 88 11.26 1.14 20.51
CA GLY A 88 11.35 0.81 21.94
C GLY A 88 12.56 -0.01 22.37
N VAL A 89 13.42 -0.41 21.44
CA VAL A 89 14.72 -1.05 21.72
C VAL A 89 15.81 -0.01 21.57
N SER A 90 16.72 0.02 22.52
CA SER A 90 17.93 0.83 22.44
C SER A 90 19.15 -0.07 22.28
N GLY A 91 20.22 0.43 21.68
CA GLY A 91 21.44 -0.33 21.43
C GLY A 91 22.38 0.36 20.45
N TYR A 92 23.15 -0.42 19.71
CA TYR A 92 24.20 0.06 18.82
C TYR A 92 24.02 -0.51 17.40
N MET A 93 24.36 0.28 16.39
CA MET A 93 24.41 -0.13 14.98
C MET A 93 25.75 0.23 14.36
N TYR A 94 26.21 -0.55 13.39
CA TYR A 94 27.37 -0.16 12.60
C TYR A 94 27.02 1.02 11.67
N PRO A 95 27.90 2.01 11.48
CA PRO A 95 27.63 3.13 10.58
C PRO A 95 27.25 2.70 9.16
N GLU A 96 27.86 1.62 8.63
CA GLU A 96 27.54 1.05 7.31
C GLU A 96 26.16 0.38 7.24
N ASP A 97 25.55 0.07 8.38
CA ASP A 97 24.19 -0.44 8.50
C ASP A 97 23.17 0.71 8.66
N LEU A 98 23.60 1.97 8.51
CA LEU A 98 22.77 3.18 8.53
C LEU A 98 22.88 3.91 7.18
N GLN A 99 21.81 4.62 6.83
CA GLN A 99 21.79 5.54 5.70
C GLN A 99 20.98 6.79 6.04
N PRO A 100 21.36 7.98 5.54
CA PRO A 100 20.66 9.22 5.83
C PRO A 100 19.39 9.38 4.98
N GLU A 101 19.37 8.81 3.77
CA GLU A 101 18.27 9.01 2.82
C GLU A 101 17.06 8.12 3.13
N ARG A 102 15.88 8.74 3.08
CA ARG A 102 14.60 8.05 3.14
C ARG A 102 14.34 7.28 1.85
N LEU A 103 13.82 6.07 1.98
CA LEU A 103 13.44 5.25 0.85
C LEU A 103 12.01 5.52 0.37
N LEU A 104 11.74 5.15 -0.88
CA LEU A 104 10.39 4.81 -1.30
C LEU A 104 9.94 3.56 -0.54
N GLU A 105 8.79 3.64 0.12
CA GLU A 105 8.13 2.57 0.87
C GLU A 105 6.76 2.31 0.26
N VAL A 106 6.50 1.06 -0.13
CA VAL A 106 5.14 0.60 -0.43
C VAL A 106 4.87 -0.62 0.42
N VAL A 107 3.81 -0.60 1.21
CA VAL A 107 3.38 -1.73 2.03
C VAL A 107 2.02 -2.17 1.55
N PHE A 108 1.96 -3.34 0.90
CA PHE A 108 0.72 -4.02 0.59
C PHE A 108 0.24 -4.71 1.85
N VAL A 109 -0.89 -4.26 2.38
CA VAL A 109 -1.44 -4.72 3.65
C VAL A 109 -2.36 -5.90 3.35
N ASP A 110 -2.30 -6.94 4.18
CA ASP A 110 -3.34 -7.96 4.18
C ASP A 110 -4.62 -7.37 4.77
N VAL A 111 -5.51 -6.94 3.88
CA VAL A 111 -6.80 -6.36 4.26
C VAL A 111 -7.93 -7.39 4.32
N GLY A 112 -7.60 -8.69 4.20
CA GLY A 112 -8.59 -9.74 3.99
C GLY A 112 -9.08 -9.70 2.55
N GLN A 113 -10.40 -9.62 2.36
CA GLN A 113 -10.96 -9.41 1.04
C GLN A 113 -10.59 -8.02 0.51
N GLY A 114 -9.95 -7.99 -0.66
CA GLY A 114 -9.70 -6.78 -1.41
C GLY A 114 -8.25 -6.29 -1.49
N ASP A 115 -8.10 -5.01 -1.84
CA ASP A 115 -6.82 -4.33 -2.00
C ASP A 115 -6.60 -3.28 -0.91
N GLY A 116 -5.33 -3.13 -0.50
CA GLY A 116 -4.92 -2.04 0.38
C GLY A 116 -3.41 -1.87 0.40
N ALA A 117 -2.95 -0.65 0.14
CA ALA A 117 -1.55 -0.31 0.17
C ALA A 117 -1.28 1.05 0.83
N LEU A 118 -0.22 1.12 1.62
CA LEU A 118 0.38 2.37 2.08
C LEU A 118 1.58 2.70 1.18
N LEU A 119 1.56 3.86 0.55
CA LEU A 119 2.68 4.44 -0.19
C LEU A 119 3.28 5.59 0.63
N VAL A 120 4.58 5.53 0.90
CA VAL A 120 5.34 6.64 1.46
C VAL A 120 6.52 6.95 0.55
N THR A 121 6.55 8.20 0.09
CA THR A 121 7.57 8.69 -0.85
C THR A 121 8.87 9.06 -0.12
N PRO A 122 10.00 9.21 -0.84
CA PRO A 122 11.26 9.69 -0.26
C PRO A 122 11.15 11.08 0.38
N ASP A 123 10.23 11.94 -0.07
CA ASP A 123 9.89 13.23 0.54
C ASP A 123 8.85 13.14 1.69
N ASP A 124 8.63 11.93 2.24
CA ASP A 124 7.74 11.61 3.36
C ASP A 124 6.25 11.93 3.14
N LYS A 125 5.82 12.07 1.88
CA LYS A 125 4.39 12.14 1.54
C LYS A 125 3.74 10.77 1.64
N LYS A 126 2.55 10.71 2.25
CA LYS A 126 1.85 9.48 2.67
C LYS A 126 0.53 9.34 1.93
N TYR A 127 0.36 8.25 1.20
CA TYR A 127 -0.86 7.93 0.48
C TYR A 127 -1.39 6.55 0.88
N VAL A 128 -2.70 6.44 1.04
CA VAL A 128 -3.37 5.13 1.17
C VAL A 128 -4.10 4.85 -0.13
N ILE A 129 -3.80 3.71 -0.77
CA ILE A 129 -4.43 3.26 -2.01
C ILE A 129 -5.28 2.05 -1.66
N ASP A 130 -6.59 2.22 -1.69
CA ASP A 130 -7.59 1.26 -1.21
C ASP A 130 -7.40 0.82 0.26
N ALA A 131 -8.42 0.21 0.85
CA ALA A 131 -8.46 -0.11 2.28
C ALA A 131 -9.12 -1.45 2.63
N GLY A 132 -9.46 -2.28 1.64
CA GLY A 132 -10.18 -3.53 1.87
C GLY A 132 -11.66 -3.34 2.25
N GLU A 133 -12.33 -4.46 2.53
CA GLU A 133 -13.70 -4.45 3.08
C GLU A 133 -13.73 -4.17 4.59
N GLY A 134 -12.72 -4.65 5.32
CA GLY A 134 -12.69 -4.70 6.79
C GLY A 134 -11.91 -3.57 7.47
N GLU A 135 -11.67 -3.71 8.77
CA GLU A 135 -10.95 -2.72 9.58
C GLU A 135 -9.41 -2.92 9.55
N ASN A 136 -8.91 -3.85 8.74
CA ASN A 136 -7.50 -4.28 8.74
C ASN A 136 -6.54 -3.15 8.35
N MET A 137 -6.88 -2.36 7.32
CA MET A 137 -6.09 -1.18 6.94
C MET A 137 -6.03 -0.16 8.09
N TYR A 138 -7.17 0.17 8.71
CA TYR A 138 -7.23 1.06 9.87
C TYR A 138 -6.32 0.57 11.01
N ARG A 139 -6.39 -0.71 11.35
CA ARG A 139 -5.56 -1.32 12.41
C ARG A 139 -4.07 -1.28 12.07
N TYR A 140 -3.72 -1.58 10.82
CA TYR A 140 -2.35 -1.46 10.33
C TYR A 140 -1.82 -0.03 10.48
N LEU A 141 -2.56 0.98 10.01
CA LEU A 141 -2.14 2.38 10.08
C LEU A 141 -2.04 2.86 11.53
N ARG A 142 -3.01 2.50 12.37
CA ARG A 142 -2.98 2.80 13.81
C ARG A 142 -1.73 2.21 14.47
N TRP A 143 -1.36 0.97 14.14
CA TRP A 143 -0.10 0.37 14.61
C TRP A 143 1.13 1.11 14.07
N ARG A 144 1.18 1.34 12.75
CA ARG A 144 2.30 1.93 12.02
C ARG A 144 2.61 3.35 12.47
N PHE A 145 1.59 4.10 12.86
CA PHE A 145 1.65 5.51 13.25
C PHE A 145 1.33 5.72 14.74
N ARG A 146 1.57 4.70 15.59
CA ARG A 146 1.48 4.79 17.07
C ARG A 146 0.18 5.44 17.55
N ASN A 147 -0.95 4.81 17.23
CA ASN A 147 -2.30 5.28 17.58
C ASN A 147 -2.66 6.67 17.07
N PHE A 148 -1.94 7.19 16.07
CA PHE A 148 -2.10 8.58 15.61
C PHE A 148 -1.82 9.61 16.73
N GLU A 149 -1.05 9.23 17.76
CA GLU A 149 -0.77 10.04 18.96
C GLU A 149 0.10 11.28 18.67
N HIS A 150 0.72 11.36 17.51
CA HIS A 150 1.52 12.51 17.09
C HIS A 150 0.76 13.36 16.07
N ALA A 151 0.87 14.69 16.20
CA ALA A 151 0.34 15.71 15.28
C ALA A 151 0.95 15.68 13.85
N HIS A 152 1.53 14.54 13.46
CA HIS A 152 2.17 14.29 12.17
C HIS A 152 1.48 13.16 11.39
N THR A 153 0.32 12.67 11.84
CA THR A 153 -0.42 11.65 11.07
C THR A 153 -1.40 12.31 10.10
N ASP A 154 -0.82 13.10 9.19
CA ASP A 154 -1.55 13.67 8.08
C ASP A 154 -1.22 12.85 6.83
N PHE A 155 -2.26 12.44 6.11
CA PHE A 155 -2.09 11.81 4.81
C PHE A 155 -2.13 12.89 3.73
N ASP A 156 -1.22 12.81 2.77
CA ASP A 156 -1.26 13.68 1.60
C ASP A 156 -2.44 13.31 0.70
N GLY A 157 -2.88 12.05 0.70
CA GLY A 157 -4.24 11.75 0.31
C GLY A 157 -4.60 10.27 0.31
N LEU A 158 -5.89 10.03 0.07
CA LEU A 158 -6.50 8.72 0.10
C LEU A 158 -7.06 8.44 -1.29
N ILE A 159 -6.66 7.34 -1.91
CA ILE A 159 -7.02 7.00 -3.29
C ILE A 159 -7.93 5.77 -3.22
N ILE A 160 -9.19 5.97 -3.61
CA ILE A 160 -10.17 4.90 -3.78
C ILE A 160 -10.21 4.57 -5.27
N THR A 161 -9.64 3.43 -5.67
CA THR A 161 -9.45 3.13 -7.08
C THR A 161 -10.77 2.98 -7.82
N HIS A 162 -11.80 2.37 -7.20
CA HIS A 162 -13.13 2.22 -7.78
C HIS A 162 -14.20 1.86 -6.72
N PRO A 163 -15.50 1.94 -7.05
CA PRO A 163 -16.58 1.77 -6.06
C PRO A 163 -17.01 0.31 -5.86
N ASP A 164 -16.04 -0.57 -5.61
CA ASP A 164 -16.27 -1.92 -5.10
C ASP A 164 -15.86 -2.02 -3.63
N MET A 165 -16.68 -2.73 -2.85
CA MET A 165 -16.71 -2.62 -1.39
C MET A 165 -15.41 -3.08 -0.72
N ASP A 166 -14.78 -4.07 -1.33
CA ASP A 166 -13.47 -4.61 -1.01
C ASP A 166 -12.30 -3.68 -1.36
N HIS A 167 -12.55 -2.52 -1.94
CA HIS A 167 -11.54 -1.48 -2.12
C HIS A 167 -11.72 -0.31 -1.14
N TYR A 168 -12.95 0.00 -0.73
CA TYR A 168 -13.22 1.25 -0.03
C TYR A 168 -13.74 1.13 1.40
N GLU A 169 -14.41 0.05 1.79
CA GLU A 169 -15.19 0.06 3.04
C GLU A 169 -14.30 0.20 4.28
N GLY A 170 -13.06 -0.27 4.22
CA GLY A 170 -12.06 -0.07 5.27
C GLY A 170 -11.71 1.40 5.54
N PHE A 171 -11.98 2.33 4.61
CA PHE A 171 -11.85 3.76 4.88
C PHE A 171 -12.90 4.29 5.87
N ARG A 172 -14.02 3.59 6.09
CA ARG A 172 -15.08 4.08 6.99
C ARG A 172 -14.54 4.38 8.38
N ARG A 173 -13.71 3.50 8.93
CA ARG A 173 -13.09 3.71 10.24
C ARG A 173 -12.06 4.83 10.25
N LEU A 174 -11.34 5.03 9.15
CA LEU A 174 -10.43 6.17 9.00
C LEU A 174 -11.21 7.49 8.99
N PHE A 175 -12.36 7.53 8.31
CA PHE A 175 -13.21 8.73 8.28
C PHE A 175 -13.90 8.99 9.61
N GLU A 176 -14.26 7.96 10.38
CA GLU A 176 -14.87 8.11 11.71
C GLU A 176 -13.85 8.51 12.79
N ASP A 177 -12.56 8.19 12.61
CA ASP A 177 -11.52 8.50 13.59
C ASP A 177 -11.09 9.97 13.49
N GLY A 178 -11.35 10.75 14.54
CA GLY A 178 -11.08 12.19 14.57
C GLY A 178 -9.60 12.57 14.47
N ALA A 179 -8.67 11.62 14.69
CA ALA A 179 -7.23 11.86 14.58
C ALA A 179 -6.69 11.72 13.15
N VAL A 180 -7.51 11.25 12.21
CA VAL A 180 -7.08 11.01 10.82
C VAL A 180 -7.54 12.18 9.95
N GLN A 181 -6.63 12.75 9.17
CA GLN A 181 -6.97 13.75 8.17
C GLN A 181 -6.18 13.52 6.88
N ALA A 182 -6.74 13.98 5.77
CA ALA A 182 -6.06 13.90 4.50
C ALA A 182 -6.35 15.13 3.63
N SER A 183 -5.34 15.61 2.90
CA SER A 183 -5.51 16.81 2.08
C SER A 183 -6.48 16.59 0.92
N HIS A 184 -6.53 15.36 0.37
CA HIS A 184 -7.40 14.98 -0.73
C HIS A 184 -7.92 13.54 -0.57
N ILE A 185 -9.13 13.31 -1.07
CA ILE A 185 -9.65 11.98 -1.42
C ILE A 185 -9.82 11.94 -2.93
N TRP A 186 -9.12 11.01 -3.57
CA TRP A 186 -9.25 10.75 -5.00
C TRP A 186 -10.09 9.52 -5.27
N HIS A 187 -10.94 9.58 -6.28
CA HIS A 187 -11.71 8.43 -6.77
C HIS A 187 -11.82 8.42 -8.29
N ASN A 188 -12.39 7.36 -8.89
CA ASN A 188 -12.48 7.25 -10.36
C ASN A 188 -13.65 7.99 -11.01
N GLY A 189 -14.39 8.81 -10.26
CA GLY A 189 -15.54 9.57 -10.75
C GLY A 189 -16.85 8.79 -10.88
N LEU A 190 -16.83 7.46 -10.72
CA LEU A 190 -18.04 6.63 -10.66
C LEU A 190 -18.56 6.58 -9.22
N VAL A 191 -19.84 6.89 -9.03
CA VAL A 191 -20.52 6.77 -7.74
C VAL A 191 -21.79 5.98 -7.94
N GLU A 192 -21.96 4.92 -7.14
CA GLU A 192 -23.15 4.08 -7.23
C GLU A 192 -24.41 4.88 -6.87
N GLN A 193 -25.44 4.75 -7.69
CA GLN A 193 -26.68 5.52 -7.55
C GLN A 193 -27.89 4.80 -8.16
N PHE A 194 -29.08 5.25 -7.82
CA PHE A 194 -30.34 4.87 -8.46
C PHE A 194 -30.66 5.90 -9.54
N GLY A 195 -31.28 5.44 -10.62
CA GLY A 195 -31.87 6.39 -11.57
C GLY A 195 -33.09 7.07 -10.96
N VAL A 196 -33.46 8.22 -11.50
CA VAL A 196 -34.69 8.93 -11.10
C VAL A 196 -35.45 9.31 -12.37
N SER A 197 -36.75 9.02 -12.41
CA SER A 197 -37.64 9.40 -13.51
C SER A 197 -37.94 10.91 -13.49
N SER A 198 -38.59 11.41 -14.55
CA SER A 198 -39.07 12.80 -14.58
C SER A 198 -40.04 13.14 -13.45
N ASP A 199 -40.78 12.13 -12.96
CA ASP A 199 -41.77 12.29 -11.89
C ASP A 199 -41.16 12.13 -10.49
N GLY A 200 -39.83 11.99 -10.40
CA GLY A 200 -39.10 11.86 -9.14
C GLY A 200 -39.08 10.46 -8.54
N ASP A 201 -39.54 9.44 -9.27
CA ASP A 201 -39.53 8.06 -8.82
C ASP A 201 -38.21 7.36 -9.10
N GLN A 202 -37.79 6.51 -8.17
CA GLN A 202 -36.54 5.76 -8.28
C GLN A 202 -36.63 4.67 -9.34
N LEU A 203 -35.75 4.76 -10.33
CA LEU A 203 -35.46 3.71 -11.29
C LEU A 203 -34.42 2.78 -10.69
N THR A 204 -34.84 1.54 -10.41
CA THR A 204 -34.00 0.50 -9.82
C THR A 204 -33.30 -0.37 -10.87
N SER A 205 -33.31 0.04 -12.13
CA SER A 205 -32.64 -0.70 -13.21
C SER A 205 -31.14 -0.77 -12.97
N LYS A 206 -30.56 -1.95 -13.22
CA LYS A 206 -29.10 -2.14 -13.17
C LYS A 206 -28.35 -1.17 -14.11
N ASP A 207 -29.03 -0.75 -15.16
CA ASP A 207 -28.57 0.16 -16.21
C ASP A 207 -28.25 1.60 -15.77
N LEU A 208 -28.74 2.03 -14.61
CA LEU A 208 -28.51 3.38 -14.06
C LEU A 208 -27.66 3.38 -12.78
N LEU A 209 -27.09 2.22 -12.43
CA LEU A 209 -26.35 2.02 -11.18
C LEU A 209 -25.12 2.92 -11.05
N LEU A 210 -24.54 3.37 -12.16
CA LEU A 210 -23.34 4.20 -12.20
C LEU A 210 -23.62 5.64 -12.70
N GLY A 211 -24.89 6.00 -12.85
CA GLY A 211 -25.33 7.29 -13.39
C GLY A 211 -25.89 7.22 -14.80
N LYS A 212 -26.13 8.40 -15.38
CA LYS A 212 -26.74 8.52 -16.71
C LYS A 212 -25.79 7.99 -17.78
N ARG A 213 -26.38 7.31 -18.78
CA ARG A 213 -25.66 6.80 -19.95
C ARG A 213 -26.08 7.47 -21.24
N LYS A 214 -25.14 7.61 -22.17
CA LYS A 214 -25.40 8.11 -23.53
C LYS A 214 -24.63 7.28 -24.54
N THR A 215 -25.32 6.80 -25.57
CA THR A 215 -24.70 6.08 -26.68
C THR A 215 -24.28 7.04 -27.79
N SER A 216 -23.07 6.87 -28.30
CA SER A 216 -22.52 7.61 -29.43
C SER A 216 -21.75 6.66 -30.33
N ALA A 217 -22.08 6.62 -31.61
CA ALA A 217 -21.45 5.75 -32.61
C ALA A 217 -21.37 4.26 -32.22
N GLY A 218 -22.40 3.75 -31.53
CA GLY A 218 -22.46 2.35 -31.08
C GLY A 218 -21.70 2.03 -29.79
N GLN A 219 -21.09 3.02 -29.13
CA GLN A 219 -20.50 2.89 -27.79
C GLN A 219 -21.34 3.63 -26.77
N SER A 220 -21.71 2.98 -25.66
CA SER A 220 -22.37 3.58 -24.52
C SER A 220 -21.34 4.14 -23.53
N TYR A 221 -21.67 5.26 -22.91
CA TYR A 221 -20.80 6.00 -22.02
C TYR A 221 -21.55 6.40 -20.76
N VAL A 222 -20.90 6.31 -19.60
CA VAL A 222 -21.33 7.00 -18.38
C VAL A 222 -20.93 8.47 -18.50
N VAL A 223 -21.91 9.37 -18.42
CA VAL A 223 -21.73 10.83 -18.65
C VAL A 223 -21.98 11.69 -17.42
N ASP A 224 -22.43 11.08 -16.32
CA ASP A 224 -22.75 11.76 -15.06
C ASP A 224 -21.66 11.48 -14.01
N LEU A 225 -20.41 11.78 -14.40
CA LEU A 225 -19.24 11.57 -13.55
C LEU A 225 -19.18 12.62 -12.44
N VAL A 226 -18.86 12.16 -11.23
CA VAL A 226 -18.59 13.02 -10.08
C VAL A 226 -17.12 13.43 -10.15
N THR A 227 -16.85 14.58 -10.76
CA THR A 227 -15.47 15.03 -11.05
C THR A 227 -14.81 15.79 -9.91
N ASP A 228 -15.61 16.33 -8.99
CA ASP A 228 -15.19 17.28 -7.96
C ASP A 228 -16.16 17.27 -6.77
N ASP A 229 -15.75 17.93 -5.68
CA ASP A 229 -16.51 17.98 -4.44
C ASP A 229 -17.87 18.68 -4.62
N ALA A 230 -17.99 19.65 -5.53
CA ALA A 230 -19.27 20.32 -5.79
C ALA A 230 -20.30 19.36 -6.41
N LYS A 231 -19.89 18.59 -7.43
CA LYS A 231 -20.75 17.56 -8.04
C LYS A 231 -21.09 16.44 -7.06
N LEU A 232 -20.15 16.03 -6.22
CA LEU A 232 -20.43 15.06 -5.16
C LEU A 232 -21.52 15.60 -4.22
N GLY A 233 -21.44 16.87 -3.84
CA GLY A 233 -22.42 17.50 -2.95
C GLY A 233 -23.81 17.56 -3.58
N ALA A 234 -23.88 17.89 -4.88
CA ALA A 234 -25.13 17.87 -5.62
C ALA A 234 -25.74 16.45 -5.73
N LEU A 235 -24.92 15.41 -5.88
CA LEU A 235 -25.39 14.02 -5.86
C LEU A 235 -25.92 13.62 -4.48
N LEU A 236 -25.17 13.94 -3.42
CA LEU A 236 -25.53 13.56 -2.05
C LEU A 236 -26.78 14.28 -1.52
N ALA A 237 -26.98 15.54 -1.94
CA ALA A 237 -28.15 16.34 -1.57
C ALA A 237 -29.47 15.72 -2.08
N ASP A 238 -29.44 15.04 -3.22
CA ASP A 238 -30.58 14.25 -3.69
C ASP A 238 -30.53 12.84 -3.10
N ARG A 239 -31.09 12.71 -1.89
CA ARG A 239 -31.16 11.42 -1.17
C ARG A 239 -31.80 10.31 -1.99
N ASN A 240 -32.69 10.62 -2.93
CA ASN A 240 -33.32 9.59 -3.76
C ASN A 240 -32.35 8.96 -4.76
N ARG A 241 -31.20 9.57 -5.04
CA ARG A 241 -30.16 8.99 -5.89
C ARG A 241 -29.36 7.90 -5.19
N TRP A 242 -29.36 7.81 -3.87
CA TRP A 242 -28.49 6.84 -3.20
C TRP A 242 -29.10 6.14 -1.99
N ILE A 243 -30.26 6.60 -1.51
CA ILE A 243 -31.04 5.95 -0.45
C ILE A 243 -32.33 5.40 -1.05
N LYS A 244 -32.53 4.10 -0.96
CA LYS A 244 -33.70 3.43 -1.54
C LYS A 244 -34.99 3.85 -0.83
N LYS A 245 -35.91 4.51 -1.53
CA LYS A 245 -37.17 5.11 -1.01
C LYS A 245 -38.05 4.09 -0.28
N SER A 246 -38.08 2.85 -0.77
CA SER A 246 -38.94 1.80 -0.21
C SER A 246 -38.42 1.20 1.11
N THR A 247 -37.11 1.25 1.35
CA THR A 247 -36.48 0.54 2.49
C THR A 247 -35.67 1.46 3.41
N GLY A 248 -35.31 2.67 2.97
CA GLY A 248 -34.37 3.54 3.67
C GLY A 248 -32.90 3.10 3.57
N ASN A 249 -32.62 1.93 2.98
CA ASN A 249 -31.25 1.44 2.77
C ASN A 249 -30.45 2.36 1.84
N ALA A 250 -29.35 2.89 2.35
CA ALA A 250 -28.36 3.62 1.58
C ALA A 250 -27.44 2.68 0.79
N LYS A 251 -27.02 3.12 -0.40
CA LYS A 251 -25.84 2.57 -1.06
C LYS A 251 -24.60 2.90 -0.24
N LYS A 252 -23.73 1.92 -0.05
CA LYS A 252 -22.59 2.01 0.86
C LYS A 252 -21.56 3.05 0.41
N TYR A 253 -21.21 3.07 -0.88
CA TYR A 253 -20.19 3.98 -1.41
C TYR A 253 -20.53 5.47 -1.29
N PRO A 254 -21.67 5.98 -1.80
CA PRO A 254 -22.05 7.38 -1.56
C PRO A 254 -22.21 7.69 -0.07
N GLY A 255 -22.69 6.76 0.75
CA GLY A 255 -22.76 6.94 2.21
C GLY A 255 -21.38 7.04 2.89
N LEU A 256 -20.37 6.33 2.38
CA LEU A 256 -18.98 6.49 2.81
C LEU A 256 -18.46 7.89 2.47
N LEU A 257 -18.66 8.35 1.23
CA LEU A 257 -18.22 9.68 0.80
C LEU A 257 -18.95 10.80 1.55
N ASP A 258 -20.23 10.62 1.89
CA ASP A 258 -21.00 11.53 2.75
C ASP A 258 -20.39 11.61 4.17
N THR A 259 -19.96 10.46 4.72
CA THR A 259 -19.25 10.40 6.01
C THR A 259 -17.94 11.20 5.97
N ALA A 260 -17.14 11.02 4.92
CA ALA A 260 -15.91 11.79 4.74
C ALA A 260 -16.19 13.30 4.61
N ARG A 261 -17.20 13.66 3.81
CA ARG A 261 -17.56 15.07 3.55
C ARG A 261 -18.05 15.78 4.82
N ALA A 262 -18.76 15.06 5.68
CA ALA A 262 -19.29 15.57 6.96
C ALA A 262 -18.25 15.57 8.10
N SER A 263 -17.08 14.97 7.89
CA SER A 263 -16.05 14.84 8.93
C SER A 263 -15.30 16.14 9.14
N VAL A 264 -15.38 16.67 10.37
CA VAL A 264 -14.71 17.91 10.78
C VAL A 264 -13.69 17.68 11.90
N ASP A 265 -12.73 18.60 12.02
CA ASP A 265 -11.78 18.68 13.13
C ASP A 265 -12.41 19.38 14.35
N GLU A 266 -11.64 19.55 15.41
CA GLU A 266 -12.07 20.25 16.64
C GLU A 266 -12.45 21.73 16.43
N ASN A 267 -11.99 22.33 15.33
CA ASN A 267 -12.26 23.72 14.95
C ASN A 267 -13.43 23.85 13.96
N GLY A 268 -14.05 22.73 13.55
CA GLY A 268 -15.13 22.70 12.57
C GLY A 268 -14.68 22.75 11.11
N ASN A 269 -13.38 22.65 10.82
CA ASN A 269 -12.88 22.56 9.44
C ASN A 269 -13.04 21.12 8.93
N ARG A 270 -13.30 20.93 7.64
CA ARG A 270 -13.36 19.59 7.03
C ARG A 270 -11.99 18.91 7.11
N ARG A 271 -11.93 17.69 7.65
CA ARG A 271 -10.73 16.84 7.66
C ARG A 271 -10.36 16.28 6.29
N PHE A 272 -11.35 16.23 5.39
CA PHE A 272 -11.21 15.79 4.00
C PHE A 272 -11.84 16.85 3.09
N PRO A 273 -11.14 17.99 2.87
CA PRO A 273 -11.72 19.16 2.24
C PRO A 273 -11.91 19.01 0.73
N ASP A 274 -11.04 18.24 0.06
CA ASP A 274 -11.11 18.01 -1.38
C ASP A 274 -11.40 16.55 -1.69
N ILE A 275 -12.52 16.28 -2.37
CA ILE A 275 -12.92 14.95 -2.84
C ILE A 275 -13.14 15.07 -4.35
N ALA A 276 -12.24 14.49 -5.15
CA ALA A 276 -12.20 14.73 -6.59
C ALA A 276 -11.91 13.46 -7.41
N MET A 277 -12.31 13.49 -8.67
CA MET A 277 -11.93 12.45 -9.61
C MET A 277 -10.44 12.53 -9.91
N LEU A 278 -9.75 11.38 -9.93
CA LEU A 278 -8.41 11.24 -10.46
C LEU A 278 -8.46 10.38 -11.72
N SER A 279 -7.98 10.93 -12.83
CA SER A 279 -7.97 10.22 -14.12
C SER A 279 -6.95 10.80 -15.09
N THR A 280 -6.88 10.22 -16.29
CA THR A 280 -6.09 10.76 -17.42
C THR A 280 -6.44 12.20 -17.84
N ALA A 281 -7.53 12.79 -17.32
CA ALA A 281 -7.93 14.18 -17.58
C ALA A 281 -8.17 15.01 -16.30
N HIS A 282 -8.13 14.39 -15.12
CA HIS A 282 -8.42 15.05 -13.84
C HIS A 282 -7.26 14.82 -12.86
N GLY A 283 -6.06 15.24 -13.25
CA GLY A 283 -4.88 15.30 -12.39
C GLY A 283 -4.07 16.54 -12.73
N GLU A 284 -2.81 16.58 -12.33
CA GLU A 284 -1.89 17.60 -12.81
C GLU A 284 -1.51 17.29 -14.27
N ILE A 285 -1.94 18.13 -15.20
CA ILE A 285 -1.67 17.93 -16.63
C ILE A 285 -0.32 18.54 -16.99
N SER A 286 0.60 17.69 -17.45
CA SER A 286 1.92 18.10 -17.94
C SER A 286 2.32 17.27 -19.17
N GLY A 287 2.82 17.92 -20.23
CA GLY A 287 3.24 17.22 -21.44
C GLY A 287 2.15 16.35 -22.10
N GLY A 288 0.87 16.69 -21.93
CA GLY A 288 -0.26 15.92 -22.46
C GLY A 288 -0.59 14.63 -21.69
N ARG A 289 0.02 14.44 -20.51
CA ARG A 289 -0.28 13.34 -19.58
C ARG A 289 -0.80 13.89 -18.26
N SER A 290 -1.45 13.03 -17.49
CA SER A 290 -1.98 13.34 -16.17
C SER A 290 -1.13 12.69 -15.09
N TYR A 291 -0.92 13.41 -14.01
CA TYR A 291 -0.11 12.98 -12.87
C TYR A 291 -0.88 13.20 -11.58
N LEU A 292 -0.53 12.41 -10.55
CA LEU A 292 -0.94 12.74 -9.20
C LEU A 292 -0.39 14.13 -8.87
N PRO A 293 -1.21 15.07 -8.34
CA PRO A 293 -0.76 16.43 -8.08
C PRO A 293 0.53 16.47 -7.25
N GLY A 294 1.52 17.23 -7.73
CA GLY A 294 2.85 17.34 -7.14
C GLY A 294 3.87 16.31 -7.66
N PHE A 295 3.49 15.42 -8.59
CA PHE A 295 4.37 14.36 -9.13
C PHE A 295 4.49 14.38 -10.66
N ALA A 296 4.10 15.45 -11.33
CA ALA A 296 4.46 15.63 -12.73
C ALA A 296 5.97 15.85 -12.91
N PRO A 297 6.55 15.50 -14.08
CA PRO A 297 7.93 15.82 -14.41
C PRO A 297 8.20 17.32 -14.26
N GLY A 298 9.26 17.67 -13.50
CA GLY A 298 9.65 19.05 -13.21
C GLY A 298 9.26 19.55 -11.81
N ASN A 299 8.40 18.82 -11.09
CA ASN A 299 8.15 19.11 -9.68
C ASN A 299 9.36 18.76 -8.79
N ALA A 300 9.41 19.36 -7.60
CA ALA A 300 10.50 19.17 -6.63
C ALA A 300 10.42 17.83 -5.88
N THR A 301 10.29 16.73 -6.62
CA THR A 301 10.30 15.35 -6.12
C THR A 301 11.02 14.46 -7.14
N GLU A 302 11.69 13.42 -6.65
CA GLU A 302 12.32 12.42 -7.52
C GLU A 302 11.33 11.35 -8.02
N CYS A 303 10.11 11.35 -7.48
CA CYS A 303 9.05 10.44 -7.90
C CYS A 303 8.21 11.10 -9.01
N VAL A 304 7.89 10.31 -10.04
CA VAL A 304 6.87 10.65 -11.03
C VAL A 304 5.74 9.65 -10.88
N ILE A 305 4.52 10.13 -10.60
CA ILE A 305 3.34 9.29 -10.40
C ILE A 305 2.34 9.66 -11.49
N GLU A 306 2.36 8.91 -12.58
CA GLU A 306 1.47 9.12 -13.72
C GLU A 306 0.12 8.43 -13.47
N VAL A 307 -0.97 9.12 -13.77
CA VAL A 307 -2.32 8.57 -13.76
C VAL A 307 -2.62 8.02 -15.16
N VAL A 308 -2.57 6.70 -15.29
CA VAL A 308 -2.71 6.01 -16.58
C VAL A 308 -4.14 5.52 -16.84
N GLY A 309 -5.00 5.61 -15.84
CA GLY A 309 -6.43 5.28 -15.90
C GLY A 309 -7.20 5.88 -14.71
N PRO A 310 -8.53 6.03 -14.80
CA PRO A 310 -9.36 5.70 -15.97
C PRO A 310 -9.10 6.64 -17.16
N VAL A 311 -9.35 6.13 -18.37
CA VAL A 311 -9.21 6.92 -19.60
C VAL A 311 -10.49 7.69 -19.88
N VAL A 312 -10.41 9.02 -19.85
CA VAL A 312 -11.55 9.90 -20.14
C VAL A 312 -11.67 10.11 -21.64
N GLU A 313 -12.86 9.88 -22.18
CA GLU A 313 -13.17 10.07 -23.59
C GLU A 313 -14.13 11.26 -23.77
N PRO A 314 -13.67 12.51 -23.77
CA PRO A 314 -14.57 13.67 -23.79
C PRO A 314 -15.57 13.61 -24.95
N ALA A 315 -16.80 14.07 -24.69
CA ALA A 315 -17.78 14.31 -25.73
C ALA A 315 -17.38 15.52 -26.60
N ALA A 316 -18.08 15.75 -27.72
CA ALA A 316 -17.79 16.86 -28.61
C ALA A 316 -17.91 18.24 -27.94
N ASP A 317 -18.70 18.35 -26.87
CA ASP A 317 -18.86 19.55 -26.04
C ASP A 317 -17.85 19.65 -24.89
N GLY A 318 -16.89 18.72 -24.81
CA GLY A 318 -15.88 18.64 -23.74
C GLY A 318 -16.35 17.91 -22.49
N THR A 319 -17.61 17.44 -22.42
CA THR A 319 -18.12 16.73 -21.24
C THR A 319 -17.31 15.45 -21.01
N PRO A 320 -16.68 15.25 -19.83
CA PRO A 320 -15.95 14.03 -19.53
C PRO A 320 -16.92 12.86 -19.42
N ARG A 321 -16.53 11.72 -19.99
CA ARG A 321 -17.32 10.49 -19.95
C ARG A 321 -16.40 9.27 -19.98
N LEU A 322 -16.87 8.17 -19.41
CA LEU A 322 -16.19 6.88 -19.40
C LEU A 322 -17.00 5.88 -20.21
N ARG A 323 -16.35 5.12 -21.10
CA ARG A 323 -17.06 4.07 -21.86
C ARG A 323 -17.60 2.98 -20.94
N THR A 324 -18.71 2.36 -21.30
CA THR A 324 -19.16 1.14 -20.61
C THR A 324 -18.44 -0.07 -21.17
N PHE A 325 -18.17 -1.05 -20.32
CA PHE A 325 -17.68 -2.37 -20.71
C PHE A 325 -18.83 -3.38 -20.64
N ALA A 326 -18.85 -4.32 -21.57
CA ALA A 326 -19.77 -5.47 -21.53
C ALA A 326 -19.08 -6.66 -20.84
N GLY A 327 -19.78 -7.80 -20.73
CA GLY A 327 -19.21 -9.02 -20.15
C GLY A 327 -17.97 -9.52 -20.90
N GLU A 328 -17.95 -9.35 -22.23
CA GLU A 328 -16.85 -9.76 -23.11
C GLU A 328 -16.16 -8.54 -23.75
N PRO A 329 -14.87 -8.64 -24.12
CA PRO A 329 -14.16 -7.62 -24.85
C PRO A 329 -14.85 -7.26 -26.17
N ALA A 330 -14.92 -5.95 -26.47
CA ALA A 330 -15.47 -5.46 -27.72
C ALA A 330 -14.91 -4.08 -28.07
N ALA A 331 -14.74 -3.82 -29.37
CA ALA A 331 -14.34 -2.50 -29.86
C ALA A 331 -15.32 -1.39 -29.44
N ARG A 332 -16.62 -1.71 -29.52
CA ARG A 332 -17.73 -0.86 -29.09
C ARG A 332 -18.85 -1.71 -28.51
N THR A 333 -19.57 -1.17 -27.54
CA THR A 333 -20.78 -1.81 -26.98
C THR A 333 -21.81 -0.77 -26.56
N ASP A 334 -23.10 -1.06 -26.81
CA ASP A 334 -24.22 -0.29 -26.27
C ASP A 334 -24.70 -0.82 -24.90
N LYS A 335 -24.15 -1.95 -24.46
CA LYS A 335 -24.44 -2.60 -23.18
C LYS A 335 -23.48 -2.15 -22.08
N MET A 336 -23.87 -2.40 -20.84
CA MET A 336 -23.03 -2.22 -19.67
C MET A 336 -23.16 -3.44 -18.76
N ASP A 337 -22.03 -4.07 -18.47
CA ASP A 337 -21.84 -4.84 -17.26
C ASP A 337 -21.29 -3.89 -16.19
N SER A 338 -22.02 -3.75 -15.08
CA SER A 338 -21.65 -2.79 -14.04
C SER A 338 -20.37 -3.18 -13.32
N GLY A 339 -20.11 -4.48 -13.11
CA GLY A 339 -18.87 -4.96 -12.48
C GLY A 339 -17.69 -4.68 -13.40
N LYS A 340 -17.78 -5.10 -14.67
CA LYS A 340 -16.72 -4.81 -15.65
C LYS A 340 -16.46 -3.32 -15.81
N THR A 341 -17.51 -2.49 -15.75
CA THR A 341 -17.39 -1.04 -15.89
C THR A 341 -16.79 -0.37 -14.65
N LYS A 342 -17.15 -0.77 -13.43
CA LYS A 342 -16.54 -0.24 -12.21
C LYS A 342 -15.05 -0.58 -12.14
N ASN A 343 -14.74 -1.85 -12.31
CA ASN A 343 -13.41 -2.44 -12.15
C ASN A 343 -12.50 -2.02 -13.30
N GLY A 344 -13.04 -2.00 -14.54
CA GLY A 344 -12.31 -1.58 -15.73
C GLY A 344 -11.93 -0.09 -15.76
N HIS A 345 -12.52 0.71 -14.87
CA HIS A 345 -12.20 2.13 -14.69
C HIS A 345 -11.55 2.41 -13.33
N SER A 346 -10.85 1.45 -12.74
CA SER A 346 -10.00 1.73 -11.59
C SER A 346 -9.04 2.90 -11.88
N VAL A 347 -8.74 3.69 -10.85
CA VAL A 347 -7.59 4.60 -10.89
C VAL A 347 -6.33 3.75 -11.03
N LEU A 348 -5.55 4.00 -12.09
CA LEU A 348 -4.32 3.29 -12.36
C LEU A 348 -3.15 4.24 -12.20
N LEU A 349 -2.14 3.83 -11.44
CA LEU A 349 -0.97 4.65 -11.14
C LEU A 349 0.29 3.95 -11.63
N ARG A 350 1.09 4.67 -12.41
CA ARG A 350 2.45 4.25 -12.77
C ARG A 350 3.45 5.15 -12.06
N LEU A 351 4.11 4.60 -11.05
CA LEU A 351 5.13 5.30 -10.26
C LEU A 351 6.51 4.98 -10.84
N VAL A 352 7.30 6.03 -11.09
CA VAL A 352 8.72 5.92 -11.42
C VAL A 352 9.52 6.66 -10.37
N TYR A 353 10.49 6.00 -9.76
CA TYR A 353 11.46 6.60 -8.86
C TYR A 353 12.86 6.25 -9.36
N ARG A 354 13.54 7.23 -9.97
CA ARG A 354 14.81 7.05 -10.68
C ARG A 354 14.71 5.89 -11.70
N ASP A 355 15.40 4.77 -11.49
CA ASP A 355 15.45 3.61 -12.38
C ASP A 355 14.38 2.55 -12.07
N VAL A 356 13.58 2.74 -11.01
CA VAL A 356 12.58 1.78 -10.53
C VAL A 356 11.18 2.20 -10.96
N SER A 357 10.38 1.25 -11.42
CA SER A 357 9.00 1.47 -11.85
C SER A 357 8.00 0.50 -11.22
N LEU A 358 6.85 1.04 -10.80
CA LEU A 358 5.73 0.30 -10.22
C LEU A 358 4.44 0.60 -10.98
N LEU A 359 3.57 -0.40 -11.11
CA LEU A 359 2.22 -0.23 -11.66
C LEU A 359 1.18 -0.74 -10.65
N PHE A 360 0.23 0.13 -10.30
CA PHE A 360 -0.97 -0.20 -9.56
C PHE A 360 -2.11 -0.40 -10.56
N GLY A 361 -2.45 -1.67 -10.83
CA GLY A 361 -3.36 -2.07 -11.90
C GLY A 361 -4.85 -2.04 -11.55
N GLY A 362 -5.22 -1.73 -10.29
CA GLY A 362 -6.60 -1.80 -9.81
C GLY A 362 -7.26 -3.13 -10.16
N ASP A 363 -8.52 -3.08 -10.59
CA ASP A 363 -9.27 -4.27 -10.99
C ASP A 363 -9.53 -4.33 -12.50
N LEU A 364 -8.50 -3.96 -13.28
CA LEU A 364 -8.59 -4.14 -14.73
C LEU A 364 -9.03 -5.56 -15.07
N ASN A 365 -10.02 -5.62 -15.95
CA ASN A 365 -10.57 -6.84 -16.52
C ASN A 365 -10.26 -6.90 -18.01
N SER A 366 -10.47 -8.08 -18.61
CA SER A 366 -10.14 -8.32 -20.02
C SER A 366 -10.72 -7.26 -20.99
N PRO A 367 -12.00 -6.83 -20.90
CA PRO A 367 -12.52 -5.74 -21.73
C PRO A 367 -11.76 -4.41 -21.60
N ALA A 368 -11.39 -4.03 -20.37
CA ALA A 368 -10.65 -2.81 -20.10
C ALA A 368 -9.20 -2.91 -20.58
N GLU A 369 -8.55 -4.06 -20.38
CA GLU A 369 -7.20 -4.30 -20.89
C GLU A 369 -7.16 -4.25 -22.43
N CYS A 370 -8.11 -4.88 -23.13
CA CYS A 370 -8.21 -4.78 -24.59
C CYS A 370 -8.37 -3.33 -25.06
N PHE A 371 -9.14 -2.52 -24.32
CA PHE A 371 -9.25 -1.09 -24.60
C PHE A 371 -7.93 -0.35 -24.40
N LEU A 372 -7.22 -0.58 -23.28
CA LEU A 372 -5.92 0.04 -23.01
C LEU A 372 -4.84 -0.39 -24.01
N MET A 373 -4.82 -1.66 -24.40
CA MET A 373 -3.93 -2.17 -25.45
C MET A 373 -4.21 -1.51 -26.80
N THR A 374 -5.49 -1.34 -27.15
CA THR A 374 -5.91 -0.65 -28.37
C THR A 374 -5.40 0.79 -28.39
N LEU A 375 -5.54 1.51 -27.26
CA LEU A 375 -5.04 2.87 -27.14
C LEU A 375 -3.51 2.93 -27.23
N ALA A 376 -2.80 2.03 -26.57
CA ALA A 376 -1.34 1.98 -26.58
C ALA A 376 -0.80 1.68 -28.00
N ALA A 377 -1.42 0.74 -28.72
CA ALA A 377 -1.02 0.37 -30.07
C ALA A 377 -1.38 1.43 -31.13
N GLY A 378 -2.31 2.35 -30.84
CA GLY A 378 -2.71 3.43 -31.75
C GLY A 378 -3.43 2.97 -33.02
N GLY A 379 -3.95 1.74 -33.04
CA GLY A 379 -4.51 1.07 -34.22
C GLY A 379 -5.97 0.65 -34.08
N GLY A 380 -6.36 -0.40 -34.82
CA GLY A 380 -7.66 -1.05 -34.67
C GLY A 380 -7.81 -1.73 -33.31
N PHE A 381 -9.04 -2.12 -32.96
CA PHE A 381 -9.31 -2.84 -31.72
C PHE A 381 -8.47 -4.12 -31.63
N VAL A 382 -7.81 -4.28 -30.49
CA VAL A 382 -6.98 -5.45 -30.20
C VAL A 382 -7.88 -6.52 -29.56
N GLU A 383 -8.11 -7.59 -30.31
CA GLU A 383 -8.74 -8.82 -29.82
C GLU A 383 -7.66 -9.91 -29.69
N PRO A 384 -7.08 -10.14 -28.49
CA PRO A 384 -5.94 -11.04 -28.30
C PRO A 384 -6.18 -12.44 -28.85
N ALA A 385 -7.42 -12.94 -28.76
CA ALA A 385 -7.79 -14.28 -29.20
C ALA A 385 -7.69 -14.48 -30.73
N THR A 386 -7.70 -13.40 -31.50
CA THR A 386 -7.70 -13.45 -32.98
C THR A 386 -6.51 -12.73 -33.62
N ALA A 387 -5.67 -12.07 -32.82
CA ALA A 387 -4.50 -11.34 -33.29
C ALA A 387 -3.40 -12.31 -33.78
N ASP A 388 -2.80 -12.00 -34.94
CA ASP A 388 -1.64 -12.74 -35.45
C ASP A 388 -0.35 -12.40 -34.67
N ASP A 389 0.71 -13.19 -34.89
CA ASP A 389 1.97 -13.04 -34.14
C ASP A 389 2.61 -11.66 -34.32
N ALA A 390 2.51 -11.08 -35.52
CA ALA A 390 3.05 -9.74 -35.80
C ALA A 390 2.29 -8.66 -35.02
N THR A 391 0.96 -8.73 -34.99
CA THR A 391 0.11 -7.83 -34.22
C THR A 391 0.36 -8.00 -32.73
N ARG A 392 0.44 -9.24 -32.23
CA ARG A 392 0.73 -9.53 -30.82
C ARG A 392 2.10 -8.97 -30.41
N ALA A 393 3.12 -9.10 -31.26
CA ALA A 393 4.44 -8.52 -30.99
C ALA A 393 4.40 -6.98 -30.92
N ALA A 394 3.73 -6.33 -31.87
CA ALA A 394 3.58 -4.87 -31.88
C ALA A 394 2.79 -4.35 -30.67
N VAL A 395 1.67 -5.00 -30.33
CA VAL A 395 0.87 -4.66 -29.15
C VAL A 395 1.69 -4.86 -27.87
N ARG A 396 2.41 -5.98 -27.75
CA ARG A 396 3.28 -6.24 -26.58
C ARG A 396 4.29 -5.12 -26.38
N GLN A 397 4.94 -4.67 -27.46
CA GLN A 397 5.88 -3.56 -27.41
C GLN A 397 5.19 -2.27 -26.96
N ALA A 398 4.05 -1.91 -27.56
CA ALA A 398 3.31 -0.71 -27.21
C ALA A 398 2.82 -0.71 -25.74
N VAL A 399 2.37 -1.86 -25.25
CA VAL A 399 2.02 -2.05 -23.83
C VAL A 399 3.25 -1.90 -22.94
N GLY A 400 4.38 -2.48 -23.32
CA GLY A 400 5.65 -2.32 -22.60
C GLY A 400 6.10 -0.86 -22.49
N ASP A 401 5.99 -0.10 -23.59
CA ASP A 401 6.35 1.32 -23.61
C ASP A 401 5.42 2.18 -22.74
N ARG A 402 4.14 1.82 -22.64
CA ARG A 402 3.12 2.60 -21.92
C ARG A 402 2.95 2.22 -20.45
N PHE A 403 2.98 0.93 -20.16
CA PHE A 403 2.60 0.32 -18.88
C PHE A 403 3.69 -0.55 -18.27
N GLY A 404 4.82 -0.76 -18.97
CA GLY A 404 5.93 -1.55 -18.47
C GLY A 404 6.41 -1.07 -17.10
N ALA A 405 6.61 -2.03 -16.20
CA ALA A 405 6.99 -1.82 -14.81
C ALA A 405 7.91 -2.94 -14.29
N ASP A 406 8.62 -2.67 -13.19
CA ASP A 406 9.45 -3.67 -12.51
C ASP A 406 8.64 -4.48 -11.50
N VAL A 407 7.77 -3.80 -10.76
CA VAL A 407 6.84 -4.44 -9.83
C VAL A 407 5.41 -4.05 -10.19
N VAL A 408 4.52 -5.03 -10.28
CA VAL A 408 3.10 -4.80 -10.57
C VAL A 408 2.26 -5.32 -9.42
N LYS A 409 1.29 -4.52 -8.99
CA LYS A 409 0.15 -5.01 -8.23
C LYS A 409 -0.80 -5.70 -9.21
N ALA A 410 -0.96 -7.01 -9.07
CA ALA A 410 -1.85 -7.82 -9.89
C ALA A 410 -3.25 -7.23 -9.90
N CYS A 411 -3.86 -7.25 -11.08
CA CYS A 411 -5.21 -6.78 -11.28
C CYS A 411 -6.22 -7.69 -10.57
N HIS A 412 -7.26 -7.10 -9.98
CA HIS A 412 -8.45 -7.80 -9.51
C HIS A 412 -8.12 -8.98 -8.59
N HIS A 413 -7.27 -8.72 -7.59
CA HIS A 413 -6.80 -9.69 -6.59
C HIS A 413 -6.15 -10.96 -7.16
N GLY A 414 -5.77 -10.98 -8.44
CA GLY A 414 -5.30 -12.19 -9.13
C GLY A 414 -6.43 -13.04 -9.72
N SER A 415 -7.52 -12.41 -10.16
CA SER A 415 -8.60 -13.01 -10.94
C SER A 415 -8.14 -13.63 -12.24
N ALA A 416 -8.93 -14.54 -12.80
CA ALA A 416 -8.75 -15.16 -14.11
C ALA A 416 -9.20 -14.24 -15.26
N ASP A 417 -9.81 -13.09 -14.95
CA ASP A 417 -10.32 -12.12 -15.91
C ASP A 417 -9.26 -11.09 -16.29
N PHE A 418 -8.27 -11.54 -17.06
CA PHE A 418 -7.18 -10.73 -17.58
C PHE A 418 -6.77 -11.23 -18.98
N THR A 419 -5.89 -10.50 -19.66
CA THR A 419 -5.32 -10.88 -20.94
C THR A 419 -3.83 -11.21 -20.80
N ASP A 420 -3.44 -12.34 -21.37
CA ASP A 420 -2.04 -12.80 -21.46
C ASP A 420 -1.17 -11.77 -22.19
N LEU A 421 -1.72 -11.15 -23.24
CA LEU A 421 -1.04 -10.19 -24.07
C LEU A 421 -0.67 -8.92 -23.29
N PHE A 422 -1.58 -8.38 -22.48
CA PHE A 422 -1.31 -7.22 -21.64
C PHE A 422 -0.25 -7.53 -20.58
N LEU A 423 -0.40 -8.66 -19.86
CA LEU A 423 0.58 -9.11 -18.87
C LEU A 423 1.97 -9.31 -19.50
N SER A 424 2.04 -9.91 -20.71
CA SER A 424 3.28 -10.11 -21.45
C SER A 424 3.95 -8.80 -21.90
N GLY A 425 3.17 -7.75 -22.12
CA GLY A 425 3.68 -6.41 -22.43
C GLY A 425 4.26 -5.72 -21.20
N ILE A 426 3.55 -5.80 -20.07
CA ILE A 426 4.03 -5.24 -18.79
C ILE A 426 5.36 -5.88 -18.38
N SER A 427 5.44 -7.21 -18.46
CA SER A 427 6.64 -8.01 -18.17
C SER A 427 7.33 -7.65 -16.84
N PRO A 428 6.64 -7.83 -15.68
CA PRO A 428 7.16 -7.49 -14.36
C PRO A 428 8.22 -8.48 -13.87
N ALA A 429 9.19 -8.00 -13.08
CA ALA A 429 10.12 -8.89 -12.35
C ALA A 429 9.48 -9.47 -11.08
N ALA A 430 8.58 -8.72 -10.45
CA ALA A 430 7.79 -9.18 -9.32
C ALA A 430 6.33 -8.76 -9.48
N THR A 431 5.42 -9.66 -9.11
CA THR A 431 4.00 -9.37 -9.03
C THR A 431 3.53 -9.54 -7.59
N VAL A 432 2.87 -8.51 -7.05
CA VAL A 432 2.23 -8.56 -5.74
C VAL A 432 0.74 -8.78 -5.95
N ILE A 433 0.16 -9.74 -5.24
CA ILE A 433 -1.25 -10.08 -5.24
C ILE A 433 -1.79 -9.75 -3.85
N SER A 434 -2.76 -8.85 -3.77
CA SER A 434 -3.53 -8.67 -2.54
C SER A 434 -4.77 -9.53 -2.66
N SER A 435 -4.85 -10.55 -1.80
CA SER A 435 -5.94 -11.50 -1.62
C SER A 435 -6.02 -11.89 -0.14
N GLY A 436 -7.11 -12.51 0.29
CA GLY A 436 -7.24 -12.99 1.65
C GLY A 436 -8.28 -14.11 1.81
N ASP A 437 -8.21 -14.83 2.92
CA ASP A 437 -8.99 -16.05 3.19
C ASP A 437 -10.53 -15.88 3.21
N GLU A 438 -11.02 -14.63 3.23
CA GLU A 438 -12.45 -14.29 3.23
C GLU A 438 -13.01 -14.08 1.80
N GLU A 439 -12.21 -14.39 0.78
CA GLU A 439 -12.53 -14.23 -0.64
C GLU A 439 -13.49 -15.31 -1.16
N THR A 440 -14.63 -14.88 -1.72
CA THR A 440 -15.63 -15.80 -2.28
C THR A 440 -15.29 -16.26 -3.71
N HIS A 441 -14.31 -15.62 -4.34
CA HIS A 441 -13.92 -15.89 -5.73
C HIS A 441 -12.71 -16.83 -5.88
N ALA A 442 -12.14 -17.30 -4.76
CA ALA A 442 -10.96 -18.15 -4.71
C ALA A 442 -9.76 -17.53 -5.46
N HIS A 443 -9.51 -16.25 -5.24
CA HIS A 443 -8.30 -15.57 -5.72
C HIS A 443 -7.11 -15.86 -4.79
N PRO A 444 -5.87 -15.87 -5.31
CA PRO A 444 -5.52 -15.82 -6.73
C PRO A 444 -5.86 -17.12 -7.47
N ARG A 445 -6.19 -16.99 -8.76
CA ARG A 445 -6.52 -18.13 -9.62
C ARG A 445 -5.27 -18.83 -10.15
N CYS A 446 -5.37 -20.14 -10.37
CA CYS A 446 -4.24 -20.96 -10.79
C CYS A 446 -3.71 -20.62 -12.19
N ASP A 447 -4.60 -20.22 -13.11
CA ASP A 447 -4.25 -19.73 -14.45
C ASP A 447 -3.55 -18.38 -14.39
N THR A 448 -3.99 -17.46 -13.54
CA THR A 448 -3.30 -16.18 -13.27
C THR A 448 -1.88 -16.41 -12.77
N LEU A 449 -1.70 -17.30 -11.77
CA LEU A 449 -0.38 -17.65 -11.25
C LEU A 449 0.52 -18.25 -12.35
N GLY A 450 -0.03 -19.13 -13.19
CA GLY A 450 0.68 -19.71 -14.32
C GLY A 450 1.08 -18.66 -15.37
N ALA A 451 0.17 -17.74 -15.69
CA ALA A 451 0.42 -16.65 -16.64
C ALA A 451 1.49 -15.67 -16.13
N ILE A 452 1.47 -15.33 -14.84
CA ILE A 452 2.53 -14.51 -14.23
C ILE A 452 3.87 -15.24 -14.29
N GLY A 453 3.91 -16.54 -14.02
CA GLY A 453 5.12 -17.35 -14.16
C GLY A 453 5.65 -17.41 -15.60
N LEU A 454 4.76 -17.44 -16.60
CA LEU A 454 5.12 -17.50 -18.01
C LEU A 454 5.57 -16.15 -18.59
N HIS A 455 4.91 -15.07 -18.19
CA HIS A 455 5.06 -13.73 -18.79
C HIS A 455 5.86 -12.75 -17.93
N GLY A 456 6.12 -13.10 -16.67
CA GLY A 456 7.03 -12.38 -15.81
C GLY A 456 8.47 -12.43 -16.32
N ARG A 457 9.27 -11.48 -15.85
CA ARG A 457 10.65 -11.26 -16.27
C ARG A 457 11.61 -12.05 -15.39
N GLY A 458 12.55 -12.75 -16.03
CA GLY A 458 13.61 -13.53 -15.38
C GLY A 458 13.31 -15.04 -15.40
N GLU A 459 14.31 -15.84 -15.01
CA GLU A 459 14.17 -17.31 -14.94
C GLU A 459 13.20 -17.75 -13.83
N ARG A 460 13.11 -16.95 -12.76
CA ARG A 460 12.20 -17.16 -11.63
C ARG A 460 11.42 -15.87 -11.33
N PRO A 461 10.36 -15.56 -12.10
CA PRO A 461 9.51 -14.43 -11.79
C PRO A 461 8.94 -14.55 -10.37
N LEU A 462 9.00 -13.46 -9.62
CA LEU A 462 8.57 -13.47 -8.23
C LEU A 462 7.07 -13.20 -8.12
N ILE A 463 6.37 -14.02 -7.35
CA ILE A 463 4.96 -13.84 -7.02
C ILE A 463 4.87 -13.73 -5.51
N PHE A 464 4.31 -12.63 -5.03
CA PHE A 464 3.99 -12.42 -3.63
C PHE A 464 2.47 -12.36 -3.50
N SER A 465 1.90 -13.05 -2.52
CA SER A 465 0.49 -12.93 -2.17
C SER A 465 0.38 -12.61 -0.68
N THR A 466 -0.47 -11.65 -0.33
CA THR A 466 -0.72 -11.29 1.08
C THR A 466 -1.26 -12.49 1.86
N GLU A 467 -2.15 -13.25 1.25
CA GLU A 467 -2.71 -14.51 1.76
C GLU A 467 -1.65 -15.61 1.89
N LEU A 468 -0.88 -15.90 0.82
CA LEU A 468 0.16 -16.95 0.89
C LEU A 468 1.28 -16.60 1.88
N SER A 469 1.57 -15.31 2.06
CA SER A 469 2.55 -14.82 3.04
C SER A 469 2.00 -14.83 4.47
N ARG A 470 0.68 -14.97 4.61
CA ARG A 470 -0.02 -15.12 5.88
C ARG A 470 -0.10 -16.60 6.23
N SER A 471 0.86 -17.05 7.02
CA SER A 471 0.68 -18.24 7.85
C SER A 471 -0.09 -17.79 9.09
N THR A 472 -1.27 -18.36 9.37
CA THR A 472 -1.93 -18.21 10.68
C THR A 472 -2.45 -19.56 11.15
N LEU A 473 -2.43 -19.77 12.46
CA LEU A 473 -3.33 -20.73 13.10
C LEU A 473 -4.74 -20.11 13.07
N GLU A 474 -5.56 -20.57 12.14
CA GLU A 474 -7.01 -20.36 11.95
C GLU A 474 -7.78 -19.38 12.89
N PHE A 475 -8.51 -18.46 12.23
CA PHE A 475 -9.79 -17.84 12.66
C PHE A 475 -9.93 -17.40 14.12
N THR A 476 -9.21 -16.34 14.53
CA THR A 476 -9.64 -15.57 15.70
C THR A 476 -10.95 -14.83 15.35
N ARG A 477 -12.08 -15.20 15.97
CA ARG A 477 -13.35 -14.47 15.76
C ARG A 477 -13.15 -13.01 16.14
N ARG A 478 -13.88 -12.09 15.50
CA ARG A 478 -13.81 -10.63 15.82
C ARG A 478 -13.88 -10.38 17.33
N GLU A 479 -14.78 -11.11 18.00
CA GLU A 479 -15.01 -11.04 19.45
C GLU A 479 -13.79 -11.42 20.28
N ASP A 480 -12.93 -12.29 19.77
CA ASP A 480 -11.74 -12.80 20.44
C ASP A 480 -10.47 -11.97 20.13
N THR A 481 -10.59 -10.96 19.28
CA THR A 481 -9.45 -10.08 18.95
C THR A 481 -9.11 -9.17 20.14
N PRO A 482 -7.80 -8.93 20.42
CA PRO A 482 -7.39 -8.01 21.49
C PRO A 482 -8.04 -6.62 21.37
N TRP A 483 -8.21 -6.14 20.14
CA TRP A 483 -8.90 -4.88 19.83
C TRP A 483 -10.35 -4.86 20.31
N TYR A 484 -11.16 -5.85 19.93
CA TYR A 484 -12.58 -5.86 20.25
C TYR A 484 -12.79 -5.93 21.77
N GLN A 485 -11.94 -6.70 22.44
CA GLN A 485 -11.89 -6.74 23.90
C GLN A 485 -11.52 -5.37 24.48
N ALA A 486 -10.50 -4.69 23.95
CA ALA A 486 -10.11 -3.35 24.38
C ALA A 486 -11.24 -2.31 24.17
N ALA A 487 -11.89 -2.31 23.01
CA ALA A 487 -13.02 -1.41 22.71
C ALA A 487 -14.20 -1.64 23.67
N LYS A 488 -14.52 -2.91 23.97
CA LYS A 488 -15.56 -3.27 24.94
C LYS A 488 -15.20 -2.80 26.35
N LEU A 489 -13.93 -2.89 26.75
CA LEU A 489 -13.45 -2.38 28.04
C LEU A 489 -13.48 -0.84 28.09
N ARG A 490 -13.12 -0.13 27.01
CA ARG A 490 -13.27 1.33 26.93
C ARG A 490 -14.73 1.76 27.10
N GLY A 491 -15.67 1.04 26.49
CA GLY A 491 -17.10 1.29 26.67
C GLY A 491 -17.59 1.09 28.12
N LYS A 492 -16.91 0.25 28.91
CA LYS A 492 -17.18 0.11 30.35
C LYS A 492 -16.54 1.23 31.18
N LEU A 493 -15.37 1.72 30.76
CA LEU A 493 -14.60 2.74 31.46
C LEU A 493 -15.40 4.03 31.69
N SER A 494 -16.31 4.39 30.77
CA SER A 494 -17.14 5.59 30.89
C SER A 494 -18.10 5.58 32.10
N GLY A 495 -18.36 4.42 32.70
CA GLY A 495 -19.24 4.26 33.87
C GLY A 495 -18.51 4.05 35.21
N VAL A 496 -17.17 3.97 35.22
CA VAL A 496 -16.39 3.60 36.42
C VAL A 496 -15.87 4.83 37.15
N THR A 497 -16.27 5.00 38.41
CA THR A 497 -15.85 6.12 39.27
C THR A 497 -14.79 5.73 40.29
N ALA A 498 -14.61 4.43 40.57
CA ALA A 498 -13.62 3.94 41.53
C ALA A 498 -12.20 3.96 40.94
N PRO A 499 -11.21 4.66 41.56
CA PRO A 499 -9.87 4.81 41.00
C PRO A 499 -9.12 3.50 40.74
N ALA A 500 -9.19 2.53 41.65
CA ALA A 500 -8.48 1.26 41.51
C ALA A 500 -9.04 0.40 40.36
N GLU A 501 -10.36 0.37 40.19
CA GLU A 501 -11.03 -0.35 39.10
C GLU A 501 -10.74 0.31 37.75
N ARG A 502 -10.69 1.65 37.73
CA ARG A 502 -10.30 2.43 36.56
C ARG A 502 -8.87 2.11 36.12
N THR A 503 -7.89 2.15 37.02
CA THR A 503 -6.50 1.82 36.71
C THR A 503 -6.33 0.37 36.23
N ALA A 504 -7.07 -0.58 36.80
CA ALA A 504 -7.03 -1.98 36.36
C ALA A 504 -7.57 -2.15 34.92
N LEU A 505 -8.69 -1.48 34.60
CA LEU A 505 -9.24 -1.48 33.24
C LEU A 505 -8.30 -0.80 32.24
N GLU A 506 -7.74 0.36 32.59
CA GLU A 506 -6.75 1.07 31.76
C GLU A 506 -5.51 0.20 31.50
N THR A 507 -5.04 -0.55 32.50
CA THR A 507 -3.90 -1.47 32.35
C THR A 507 -4.22 -2.64 31.42
N GLU A 508 -5.39 -3.27 31.56
CA GLU A 508 -5.80 -4.37 30.69
C GLU A 508 -6.08 -3.90 29.26
N ILE A 509 -6.67 -2.70 29.09
CA ILE A 509 -6.81 -2.05 27.78
C ILE A 509 -5.42 -1.85 27.15
N ALA A 510 -4.47 -1.28 27.88
CA ALA A 510 -3.11 -1.08 27.39
C ALA A 510 -2.42 -2.41 27.04
N ARG A 511 -2.63 -3.48 27.83
CA ARG A 511 -2.12 -4.82 27.55
C ARG A 511 -2.71 -5.39 26.26
N LEU A 512 -4.02 -5.31 26.09
CA LEU A 512 -4.73 -5.78 24.89
C LEU A 512 -4.34 -4.97 23.65
N GLU A 513 -4.15 -3.66 23.79
CA GLU A 513 -3.62 -2.81 22.73
C GLU A 513 -2.18 -3.20 22.36
N GLU A 514 -1.34 -3.53 23.34
CA GLU A 514 0.02 -4.01 23.08
C GLU A 514 0.04 -5.40 22.40
N ASP A 515 -0.90 -6.27 22.74
CA ASP A 515 -1.07 -7.55 22.07
C ASP A 515 -1.66 -7.38 20.65
N GLU A 516 -2.55 -6.40 20.44
CA GLU A 516 -3.04 -6.03 19.11
C GLU A 516 -1.89 -5.68 18.15
N LYS A 517 -0.90 -4.91 18.63
CA LYS A 517 0.31 -4.55 17.87
C LYS A 517 1.17 -5.75 17.46
N LYS A 518 0.90 -6.94 18.02
CA LYS A 518 1.58 -8.20 17.69
C LYS A 518 0.72 -9.13 16.83
N THR A 519 -0.53 -8.76 16.53
CA THR A 519 -1.47 -9.63 15.81
C THR A 519 -1.08 -9.88 14.35
N ASN A 520 -1.58 -10.99 13.81
CA ASN A 520 -1.27 -11.48 12.48
C ASN A 520 -1.59 -10.49 11.36
N VAL A 521 -2.64 -9.68 11.52
CA VAL A 521 -3.15 -8.74 10.51
C VAL A 521 -2.24 -7.52 10.30
N THR A 522 -1.55 -7.04 11.33
CA THR A 522 -0.80 -5.76 11.25
C THR A 522 0.62 -5.92 10.71
N VAL A 523 1.12 -7.16 10.64
CA VAL A 523 2.56 -7.41 10.42
C VAL A 523 2.80 -8.63 9.53
N TYR A 524 2.06 -9.73 9.73
CA TYR A 524 2.17 -10.94 8.92
C TYR A 524 1.24 -10.84 7.71
N GLY A 525 1.59 -11.48 6.59
CA GLY A 525 0.91 -11.28 5.31
C GLY A 525 1.27 -9.97 4.59
N SER A 526 1.68 -8.91 5.31
CA SER A 526 2.09 -7.66 4.66
C SER A 526 3.35 -7.81 3.80
N ILE A 527 3.29 -7.31 2.57
CA ILE A 527 4.41 -7.32 1.62
C ILE A 527 4.99 -5.93 1.57
N ASN A 528 6.25 -5.82 1.97
CA ASN A 528 7.00 -4.57 2.04
C ASN A 528 7.89 -4.44 0.82
N LEU A 529 7.71 -3.37 0.06
CA LEU A 529 8.61 -2.93 -1.00
C LEU A 529 9.38 -1.71 -0.53
N ARG A 530 10.71 -1.76 -0.66
CA ARG A 530 11.64 -0.69 -0.28
C ARG A 530 12.59 -0.38 -1.43
N SER A 531 12.83 0.89 -1.72
CA SER A 531 13.67 1.28 -2.84
C SER A 531 14.37 2.62 -2.65
N ASP A 532 15.64 2.69 -3.05
CA ASP A 532 16.43 3.93 -3.22
C ASP A 532 16.37 4.46 -4.66
N GLY A 533 15.48 3.88 -5.47
CA GLY A 533 15.31 4.18 -6.89
C GLY A 533 16.33 3.50 -7.80
N ARG A 534 17.22 2.65 -7.26
CA ARG A 534 18.16 1.82 -8.04
C ARG A 534 18.03 0.34 -7.72
N LYS A 535 17.69 0.02 -6.47
CA LYS A 535 17.49 -1.33 -5.96
C LYS A 535 16.11 -1.45 -5.36
N ILE A 536 15.57 -2.66 -5.35
CA ILE A 536 14.32 -2.97 -4.66
C ILE A 536 14.58 -4.08 -3.66
N VAL A 537 13.95 -3.99 -2.50
CA VAL A 537 13.72 -5.13 -1.63
C VAL A 537 12.23 -5.38 -1.57
N LEU A 538 11.79 -6.59 -1.92
CA LEU A 538 10.50 -7.12 -1.50
C LEU A 538 10.71 -8.03 -0.29
N ALA A 539 9.91 -7.85 0.75
CA ALA A 539 10.05 -8.63 1.97
C ALA A 539 8.71 -8.83 2.70
N TYR A 540 8.59 -9.94 3.41
CA TYR A 540 7.49 -10.20 4.34
C TYR A 540 8.05 -10.83 5.61
N MET A 541 7.27 -10.76 6.69
CA MET A 541 7.71 -11.25 7.99
C MET A 541 7.43 -12.75 8.15
N LEU A 542 8.45 -13.52 8.57
CA LEU A 542 8.28 -14.94 8.86
C LEU A 542 7.64 -15.15 10.22
N GLU A 543 6.56 -15.94 10.25
CA GLU A 543 5.94 -16.43 11.47
C GLU A 543 6.78 -17.58 12.04
N LYS A 544 7.78 -17.24 12.87
CA LYS A 544 8.60 -18.23 13.60
C LYS A 544 8.51 -17.97 15.11
N PRO A 545 8.46 -19.01 15.96
CA PRO A 545 8.42 -18.88 17.43
C PRO A 545 9.76 -18.39 18.04
N SER A 546 10.56 -17.64 17.29
CA SER A 546 11.86 -17.12 17.68
C SER A 546 11.73 -15.77 18.39
N ASN A 547 12.58 -15.53 19.39
CA ASN A 547 12.72 -14.23 20.06
C ASN A 547 13.17 -13.09 19.12
N SER A 548 13.58 -13.40 17.88
CA SER A 548 13.91 -12.42 16.84
C SER A 548 13.00 -12.59 15.62
N ARG A 549 12.16 -11.59 15.34
CA ARG A 549 11.39 -11.48 14.07
C ARG A 549 12.36 -11.51 12.89
N ARG A 550 12.13 -12.39 11.91
CA ARG A 550 13.00 -12.52 10.74
C ARG A 550 12.23 -12.17 9.47
N TRP A 551 12.75 -11.22 8.71
CA TRP A 551 12.28 -10.92 7.37
C TRP A 551 12.73 -12.03 6.41
N ASP A 552 11.82 -12.47 5.52
CA ASP A 552 12.24 -13.12 4.28
C ASP A 552 12.36 -12.04 3.20
N VAL A 553 13.51 -11.98 2.56
CA VAL A 553 13.97 -10.80 1.83
C VAL A 553 14.40 -11.20 0.43
N TYR A 554 13.85 -10.49 -0.56
CA TYR A 554 14.06 -10.72 -1.97
C TYR A 554 14.61 -9.43 -2.60
N PRO A 555 15.95 -9.29 -2.66
CA PRO A 555 16.58 -8.16 -3.31
C PRO A 555 16.52 -8.26 -4.84
N LEU A 556 16.15 -7.17 -5.50
CA LEU A 556 16.21 -7.01 -6.95
C LEU A 556 17.20 -5.88 -7.27
N GLU A 557 18.11 -6.15 -8.20
CA GLU A 557 19.08 -5.18 -8.69
C GLU A 557 19.11 -5.19 -10.22
N LYS A 558 19.66 -4.14 -10.81
CA LYS A 558 19.73 -3.98 -12.26
C LYS A 558 20.68 -5.02 -12.83
N ASP A 559 20.19 -5.87 -13.72
CA ASP A 559 21.04 -6.76 -14.48
C ASP A 559 21.83 -5.96 -15.52
N MET A 560 23.13 -6.16 -15.55
CA MET A 560 24.05 -5.38 -16.38
C MET A 560 23.91 -5.69 -17.87
N VAL A 561 23.31 -6.83 -18.23
CA VAL A 561 23.10 -7.24 -19.63
C VAL A 561 21.78 -6.70 -20.17
N SER A 562 20.68 -6.97 -19.47
CA SER A 562 19.34 -6.54 -19.88
C SER A 562 19.01 -5.10 -19.52
N GLY A 563 19.75 -4.51 -18.57
CA GLY A 563 19.49 -3.16 -18.06
C GLY A 563 18.21 -3.04 -17.23
N ARG A 564 17.52 -4.15 -16.92
CA ARG A 564 16.28 -4.18 -16.13
C ARG A 564 16.52 -4.81 -14.77
N LEU A 565 15.64 -4.52 -13.81
CA LEU A 565 15.71 -5.14 -12.48
C LEU A 565 15.43 -6.65 -12.56
N THR A 566 16.26 -7.43 -11.89
CA THR A 566 16.17 -8.89 -11.77
C THR A 566 16.44 -9.33 -10.34
N TYR A 567 15.87 -10.46 -9.93
CA TYR A 567 16.10 -11.02 -8.60
C TYR A 567 17.55 -11.49 -8.44
N LEU A 568 18.21 -11.02 -7.39
CA LEU A 568 19.52 -11.55 -6.99
C LEU A 568 19.31 -12.80 -6.15
N GLU A 569 19.59 -13.97 -6.73
CA GLU A 569 19.47 -15.23 -5.99
C GLU A 569 20.21 -15.19 -4.64
N LYS A 570 19.56 -15.76 -3.61
CA LYS A 570 19.96 -15.72 -2.19
C LYS A 570 21.45 -15.96 -1.92
N SER A 571 22.10 -16.87 -2.66
CA SER A 571 23.52 -17.17 -2.51
C SER A 571 24.47 -16.04 -2.94
N LEU A 572 24.02 -15.15 -3.83
CA LEU A 572 24.75 -13.97 -4.29
C LEU A 572 24.52 -12.77 -3.36
N ALA A 573 23.30 -12.63 -2.81
CA ALA A 573 22.99 -11.62 -1.79
C ALA A 573 23.81 -11.83 -0.50
N GLU A 574 23.89 -13.08 -0.01
CA GLU A 574 24.71 -13.43 1.17
C GLU A 574 26.20 -13.18 0.93
N LYS A 575 26.71 -13.47 -0.27
CA LYS A 575 28.11 -13.18 -0.66
C LYS A 575 28.37 -11.68 -0.80
N ALA A 576 27.41 -10.91 -1.31
CA ALA A 576 27.53 -9.46 -1.45
C ALA A 576 27.53 -8.77 -0.06
N GLU A 577 26.67 -9.20 0.85
CA GLU A 577 26.64 -8.74 2.24
C GLU A 577 27.96 -9.07 2.97
N ALA A 578 28.42 -10.32 2.85
CA ALA A 578 29.70 -10.73 3.43
C ALA A 578 30.90 -9.94 2.86
N LYS A 579 30.88 -9.62 1.56
CA LYS A 579 31.92 -8.84 0.90
C LYS A 579 31.90 -7.36 1.32
N ARG A 580 30.72 -6.75 1.50
CA ARG A 580 30.60 -5.38 2.01
C ARG A 580 31.11 -5.27 3.45
N ARG A 581 30.69 -6.18 4.33
CA ARG A 581 31.18 -6.21 5.72
C ARG A 581 32.70 -6.40 5.81
N LYS A 582 33.25 -7.25 4.94
CA LYS A 582 34.71 -7.43 4.86
C LYS A 582 35.41 -6.16 4.38
N ALA A 583 34.91 -5.49 3.34
CA ALA A 583 35.50 -4.26 2.83
C ALA A 583 35.40 -3.08 3.82
N ALA A 584 34.34 -3.00 4.61
CA ALA A 584 34.21 -2.00 5.67
C ALA A 584 35.21 -2.24 6.81
N ALA A 585 35.37 -3.50 7.24
CA ALA A 585 36.37 -3.88 8.24
C ALA A 585 37.82 -3.64 7.77
N ASP A 586 38.10 -3.84 6.48
CA ASP A 586 39.44 -3.65 5.89
C ASP A 586 39.79 -2.15 5.68
N ASN A 587 38.80 -1.24 5.65
CA ASN A 587 38.99 0.21 5.45
C ASN A 587 38.96 1.03 6.75
N GLY A 588 38.73 0.40 7.91
CA GLY A 588 38.70 1.02 9.24
C GLY A 588 39.91 0.70 10.14
N GLY A 589 41.00 0.20 9.56
CA GLY A 589 42.24 -0.19 10.26
C GLY A 589 43.32 0.88 10.26
#